data_AF-A0A4Q4U216-F1
#
_entry.id   AF-A0A4Q4U216-F1
#
_cell.length_a   1.000
_cell.length_b   1.000
_cell.length_c   1.000
_cell.angle_alpha   90.00
_cell.angle_beta   90.00
_cell.angle_gamma   90.00
#
_symmetry.space_group_name_H-M   'P 1'
#
loop_
_entity.id
_entity.type
_entity.pdbx_description
1 polymer ?
#
loop_
_entity_poly.entity_id
_entity_poly.type
_entity_poly.pdbx_seq_one_letter_code
_entity_poly.pdbx_strand_id
1 'polypeptide(L)'
;MVVGDFRATFPEPLAIQMIGIDCVAPEAGARVRLCTRTESNAWDNTRHHVTLGGRRNDETALKGQEILGEIWNLLLDEPEATADSSVSKPASDSTNVRHTSVIYSREAQPGKDLPDVRVYVPLWQYSSSNRTIAGNLEEVFRKQGWSWGTNGTYRKSFVDAFRYGGGGAVSDGTPIAFTHLSFNFSKKKGIYISSSLVPPCVRP
;
A
#
# COMPACT_ATOMS: atom_id res chain seq x y z
N MET A 1 22.77 3.96 -12.34
CA MET A 1 21.31 3.98 -12.67
C MET A 1 20.60 3.86 -11.33
N VAL A 2 19.93 4.91 -10.85
CA VAL A 2 19.58 5.07 -9.42
C VAL A 2 18.88 3.86 -8.80
N VAL A 3 17.99 3.17 -9.53
CA VAL A 3 17.32 1.95 -9.05
C VAL A 3 18.31 0.78 -8.89
N GLY A 4 19.22 0.59 -9.84
CA GLY A 4 20.27 -0.42 -9.75
C GLY A 4 21.21 -0.15 -8.59
N ASP A 5 21.62 1.11 -8.43
CA ASP A 5 22.55 1.54 -7.36
C ASP A 5 21.90 1.38 -5.98
N PHE A 6 20.63 1.78 -5.83
CA PHE A 6 19.85 1.56 -4.60
C PHE A 6 19.76 0.07 -4.24
N ARG A 7 19.44 -0.79 -5.22
CA ARG A 7 19.34 -2.25 -5.01
C ARG A 7 20.68 -2.86 -4.62
N ALA A 8 21.78 -2.40 -5.21
CA ALA A 8 23.13 -2.87 -4.89
C ALA A 8 23.57 -2.49 -3.47
N THR A 9 23.05 -1.38 -2.92
CA THR A 9 23.32 -0.95 -1.54
C THR A 9 22.43 -1.59 -0.49
N PHE A 10 21.40 -2.36 -0.89
CA PHE A 10 20.49 -2.99 0.07
C PHE A 10 21.11 -4.29 0.60
N PRO A 11 21.09 -4.54 1.93
CA PRO A 11 21.71 -5.73 2.51
C PRO A 11 21.16 -7.06 1.96
N GLU A 12 19.87 -7.07 1.60
CA GLU A 12 19.18 -8.24 1.07
C GLU A 12 18.83 -8.10 -0.42
N PRO A 13 18.88 -9.18 -1.21
CA PRO A 13 18.45 -9.15 -2.60
C PRO A 13 16.97 -8.76 -2.72
N LEU A 14 16.69 -7.57 -3.24
CA LEU A 14 15.33 -7.14 -3.53
C LEU A 14 14.76 -7.93 -4.72
N ALA A 15 13.98 -8.96 -4.39
CA ALA A 15 13.31 -9.83 -5.35
C ALA A 15 12.31 -9.02 -6.18
N ILE A 16 12.50 -9.04 -7.51
CA ILE A 16 11.57 -8.45 -8.46
C ILE A 16 10.39 -9.40 -8.60
N GLN A 17 9.20 -8.91 -8.28
CA GLN A 17 7.95 -9.65 -8.42
C GLN A 17 7.30 -9.42 -9.77
N MET A 18 7.38 -8.18 -10.27
CA MET A 18 6.64 -7.75 -11.45
C MET A 18 7.33 -6.57 -12.10
N ILE A 19 7.22 -6.52 -13.43
CA ILE A 19 7.53 -5.34 -14.24
C ILE A 19 6.23 -4.90 -14.92
N GLY A 20 5.87 -3.63 -14.78
CA GLY A 20 4.75 -3.02 -15.49
C GLY A 20 5.24 -1.94 -16.43
N ILE A 21 4.65 -1.82 -17.61
CA ILE A 21 4.99 -0.78 -18.57
C ILE A 21 3.69 -0.12 -19.03
N ASP A 22 3.66 1.21 -19.04
CA ASP A 22 2.53 1.94 -19.62
C ASP A 22 2.55 1.77 -21.16
N CYS A 23 1.43 1.33 -21.73
CA CYS A 23 1.27 1.11 -23.17
C CYS A 23 1.01 2.42 -23.94
N VAL A 24 1.89 3.40 -23.76
CA VAL A 24 1.90 4.68 -24.50
C VAL A 24 3.33 4.97 -24.97
N ALA A 25 3.49 5.94 -25.88
CA ALA A 25 4.82 6.35 -26.32
C ALA A 25 5.65 6.91 -25.15
N PRO A 26 6.98 6.66 -25.08
CA PRO A 26 7.86 7.24 -24.06
C PRO A 26 7.73 8.76 -23.94
N GLU A 27 7.60 9.44 -25.07
CA GLU A 27 7.45 10.90 -25.19
C GLU A 27 6.11 11.39 -24.63
N ALA A 28 5.10 10.52 -24.60
CA ALA A 28 3.82 10.78 -23.94
C ALA A 28 3.87 10.54 -22.41
N GLY A 29 5.06 10.22 -21.87
CA GLY A 29 5.29 10.01 -20.45
C GLY A 29 5.08 8.57 -19.98
N ALA A 30 5.37 7.58 -20.84
CA ALA A 30 5.32 6.17 -20.45
C ALA A 30 6.23 5.91 -19.22
N ARG A 31 5.76 5.03 -18.34
CA ARG A 31 6.50 4.62 -17.14
C ARG A 31 6.85 3.15 -17.20
N VAL A 32 8.02 2.82 -16.66
CA VAL A 32 8.41 1.46 -16.32
C VAL A 32 8.35 1.32 -14.81
N ARG A 33 7.55 0.37 -14.33
CA ARG A 33 7.34 0.06 -12.92
C ARG A 33 8.12 -1.20 -12.56
N LEU A 34 9.02 -1.09 -11.59
CA LEU A 34 9.70 -2.22 -10.99
C LEU A 34 9.13 -2.49 -9.60
N CYS A 35 8.38 -3.57 -9.45
CA CYS A 35 7.79 -3.97 -8.18
C CYS A 35 8.73 -4.94 -7.45
N THR A 36 9.23 -4.53 -6.30
CA THR A 36 10.05 -5.39 -5.43
C THR A 36 9.34 -5.68 -4.12
N ARG A 37 9.61 -6.82 -3.51
CA ARG A 37 9.16 -7.14 -2.16
C ARG A 37 10.30 -7.08 -1.13
N THR A 38 9.92 -6.98 0.14
CA THR A 38 10.77 -7.12 1.33
C THR A 38 9.96 -7.84 2.41
N GLU A 39 10.63 -8.62 3.26
CA GLU A 39 9.96 -9.39 4.31
C GLU A 39 9.56 -8.52 5.50
N SER A 40 10.20 -7.37 5.69
CA SER A 40 9.91 -6.45 6.79
C SER A 40 8.83 -5.43 6.44
N ASN A 41 7.82 -5.30 7.30
CA ASN A 41 6.83 -4.21 7.28
C ASN A 41 7.10 -3.15 8.37
N ALA A 42 8.28 -3.19 9.00
CA ALA A 42 8.72 -2.16 9.92
C ALA A 42 8.67 -0.79 9.25
N TRP A 43 8.30 0.24 10.00
CA TRP A 43 8.23 1.59 9.46
C TRP A 43 9.58 2.08 8.95
N ASP A 44 10.68 1.76 9.63
CA ASP A 44 12.05 2.09 9.20
C ASP A 44 12.40 1.51 7.82
N ASN A 45 11.99 0.27 7.57
CA ASN A 45 12.17 -0.36 6.28
C ASN A 45 11.35 0.34 5.18
N THR A 46 10.10 0.71 5.49
CA THR A 46 9.25 1.50 4.58
C THR A 46 9.85 2.87 4.28
N ARG A 47 10.33 3.60 5.29
CA ARG A 47 11.02 4.89 5.12
C ARG A 47 12.24 4.74 4.21
N HIS A 48 13.05 3.72 4.44
CA HIS A 48 14.22 3.45 3.62
C HIS A 48 13.85 3.21 2.15
N HIS A 49 12.81 2.43 1.88
CA HIS A 49 12.36 2.17 0.50
C HIS A 49 11.76 3.40 -0.19
N VAL A 50 10.92 4.16 0.52
CA VAL A 50 10.26 5.37 -0.02
C VAL A 50 11.26 6.49 -0.33
N THR A 51 12.29 6.63 0.50
CA THR A 51 13.39 7.59 0.30
C THR A 51 14.49 7.11 -0.65
N LEU A 52 14.38 5.88 -1.18
CA LEU A 52 15.45 5.27 -1.98
C LEU A 52 16.79 5.26 -1.23
N GLY A 53 16.75 4.94 0.07
CA GLY A 53 17.90 4.96 0.97
C GLY A 53 18.43 6.37 1.22
N GLY A 54 17.54 7.34 1.42
CA GLY A 54 17.88 8.74 1.66
C GLY A 54 18.19 9.59 0.42
N ARG A 55 18.23 8.99 -0.78
CA ARG A 55 18.47 9.71 -2.05
C ARG A 55 17.34 10.67 -2.42
N ARG A 56 16.12 10.38 -1.95
CA ARG A 56 14.96 11.25 -2.06
C ARG A 56 14.67 11.86 -0.69
N ASN A 57 14.86 13.17 -0.57
CA ASN A 57 14.70 13.93 0.66
C ASN A 57 14.05 15.31 0.44
N ASP A 58 13.44 15.55 -0.72
CA ASP A 58 12.74 16.79 -1.00
C ASP A 58 11.48 16.95 -0.13
N GLU A 59 10.98 18.18 0.00
CA GLU A 59 9.81 18.51 0.84
C GLU A 59 8.57 17.66 0.51
N THR A 60 8.36 17.33 -0.78
CA THR A 60 7.22 16.52 -1.19
C THR A 60 7.37 15.10 -0.66
N ALA A 61 8.57 14.53 -0.73
CA ALA A 61 8.86 13.21 -0.20
C ALA A 61 8.77 13.14 1.33
N LEU A 62 9.24 14.16 2.04
CA LEU A 62 9.13 14.24 3.50
C LEU A 62 7.67 14.34 3.92
N LYS A 63 6.87 15.16 3.24
CA LYS A 63 5.44 15.27 3.54
C LYS A 63 4.68 13.97 3.26
N GLY A 64 5.00 13.30 2.15
CA GLY A 64 4.41 11.99 1.84
C GLY A 64 4.75 10.92 2.87
N GLN A 65 5.96 10.94 3.43
CA GLN A 65 6.37 10.03 4.50
C GLN A 65 5.68 10.31 5.82
N GLU A 66 5.54 11.58 6.20
CA GLU A 66 4.79 11.98 7.39
C GLU A 66 3.36 11.43 7.34
N ILE A 67 2.66 11.70 6.22
CA ILE A 67 1.28 11.23 6.00
C ILE A 67 1.20 9.70 6.02
N LEU A 68 2.11 9.00 5.34
CA LEU A 68 2.11 7.53 5.32
C LEU A 68 2.39 6.96 6.72
N GLY A 69 3.27 7.60 7.50
CA GLY A 69 3.60 7.20 8.86
C GLY A 69 2.41 7.35 9.81
N GLU A 70 1.65 8.44 9.69
CA GLU A 70 0.43 8.68 10.48
C GLU A 70 -0.66 7.61 10.28
N ILE A 71 -0.66 6.93 9.13
CA ILE A 71 -1.64 5.90 8.80
C ILE A 71 -1.07 4.48 8.86
N TRP A 72 0.25 4.32 9.04
CA TRP A 72 0.92 3.03 8.87
C TRP A 72 0.34 1.93 9.77
N ASN A 73 0.16 2.25 11.05
CA ASN A 73 -0.37 1.31 12.03
C ASN A 73 -1.83 0.93 11.74
N LEU A 74 -2.63 1.82 11.13
CA LEU A 74 -3.99 1.48 10.68
C LEU A 74 -3.96 0.47 9.54
N LEU A 75 -3.00 0.59 8.62
CA LEU A 75 -2.83 -0.36 7.51
C LEU A 75 -2.36 -1.74 7.98
N LEU A 76 -1.68 -1.79 9.13
CA LEU A 76 -1.27 -3.02 9.79
C LEU A 76 -2.27 -3.51 10.83
N ASP A 77 -3.42 -2.87 11.04
CA ASP A 77 -4.38 -3.21 12.10
C ASP A 77 -3.79 -3.21 13.52
N GLU A 78 -3.10 -2.12 13.84
CA GLU A 78 -2.51 -1.83 15.14
C GLU A 78 -2.80 -0.37 15.58
N PRO A 79 -4.06 0.09 15.57
CA PRO A 79 -4.42 1.51 15.77
C PRO A 79 -3.87 2.14 17.05
N GLU A 80 -3.71 1.36 18.11
CA GLU A 80 -3.24 1.80 19.43
C GLU A 80 -1.73 1.61 19.64
N ALA A 81 -1.00 1.07 18.66
CA ALA A 81 0.41 0.78 18.83
C ALA A 81 1.24 2.06 18.84
N THR A 82 1.97 2.27 19.94
CA THR A 82 3.17 3.12 19.99
C THR A 82 4.37 2.31 19.52
N ALA A 83 4.26 1.69 18.34
CA ALA A 83 5.23 0.70 17.89
C ALA A 83 6.64 1.30 17.71
N ASP A 84 7.64 0.55 18.17
CA ASP A 84 9.03 0.72 17.76
C ASP A 84 9.09 0.65 16.22
N SER A 85 9.59 1.70 15.57
CA SER A 85 9.62 1.81 14.11
C SER A 85 10.44 0.73 13.43
N SER A 86 11.29 0.03 14.18
CA SER A 86 12.17 -1.04 13.69
C SER A 86 11.51 -2.43 13.71
N VAL A 87 10.38 -2.59 14.39
CA VAL A 87 9.72 -3.88 14.57
C VAL A 87 8.67 -4.11 13.48
N SER A 88 8.66 -5.32 12.93
CA SER A 88 7.64 -5.75 11.97
C SER A 88 6.50 -6.48 12.67
N LYS A 89 5.26 -6.23 12.23
CA LYS A 89 4.09 -7.04 12.60
C LYS A 89 4.17 -8.41 11.90
N PRO A 90 4.02 -9.54 12.61
CA PRO A 90 3.90 -10.84 11.97
C PRO A 90 2.67 -10.90 11.04
N ALA A 91 2.83 -11.48 9.85
CA ALA A 91 1.70 -11.74 8.97
C ALA A 91 0.82 -12.90 9.51
N SER A 92 -0.48 -12.83 9.25
CA SER A 92 -1.47 -13.84 9.67
C SER A 92 -1.16 -15.24 9.14
N ASP A 93 -0.64 -15.34 7.91
CA ASP A 93 -0.14 -16.60 7.34
C ASP A 93 1.35 -16.46 6.98
N SER A 94 2.21 -16.76 7.94
CA SER A 94 3.66 -16.70 7.77
C SER A 94 4.21 -17.75 6.79
N THR A 95 3.41 -18.75 6.40
CA THR A 95 3.82 -19.77 5.42
C THR A 95 3.69 -19.28 3.98
N ASN A 96 2.86 -18.26 3.73
CA ASN A 96 2.63 -17.70 2.41
C ASN A 96 3.55 -16.52 2.08
N VAL A 97 4.86 -16.75 2.18
CA VAL A 97 5.92 -15.73 2.03
C VAL A 97 5.83 -14.92 0.73
N ARG A 98 5.21 -15.47 -0.33
CA ARG A 98 5.06 -14.76 -1.61
C ARG A 98 4.05 -13.63 -1.58
N HIS A 99 3.08 -13.66 -0.66
CA HIS A 99 1.95 -12.74 -0.61
C HIS A 99 1.82 -11.99 0.73
N THR A 100 2.74 -12.19 1.66
CA THR A 100 2.77 -11.53 2.99
C THR A 100 3.48 -10.18 3.00
N SER A 101 4.38 -9.96 2.05
CA SER A 101 5.29 -8.81 2.02
C SER A 101 4.68 -7.50 1.50
N VAL A 102 5.16 -6.38 2.04
CA VAL A 102 4.94 -5.05 1.44
C VAL A 102 5.67 -4.99 0.10
N ILE A 103 4.98 -4.47 -0.92
CA ILE A 103 5.53 -4.29 -2.27
C ILE A 103 5.82 -2.82 -2.52
N TYR A 104 7.01 -2.52 -3.05
CA TYR A 104 7.42 -1.18 -3.46
C TYR A 104 7.57 -1.15 -4.97
N SER A 105 6.67 -0.42 -5.63
CA SER A 105 6.75 -0.13 -7.05
C SER A 105 7.57 1.14 -7.27
N ARG A 106 8.69 1.01 -7.98
CA ARG A 106 9.52 2.14 -8.44
C ARG A 106 9.12 2.45 -9.87
N GLU A 107 8.48 3.59 -10.09
CA GLU A 107 8.02 4.04 -11.39
C GLU A 107 9.03 5.01 -12.00
N ALA A 108 9.87 4.49 -12.90
CA ALA A 108 10.79 5.28 -13.70
C ALA A 108 10.05 5.91 -14.88
N GLN A 109 10.34 7.18 -15.15
CA GLN A 109 9.76 7.95 -16.26
C GLN A 109 10.89 8.72 -16.97
N PRO A 110 10.92 8.75 -18.32
CA PRO A 110 11.84 9.62 -19.06
C PRO A 110 11.75 11.07 -18.58
N GLY A 111 12.90 11.72 -18.41
CA GLY A 111 12.99 13.11 -17.95
C GLY A 111 12.85 13.32 -16.43
N LYS A 112 12.70 12.25 -15.63
CA LYS A 112 12.78 12.33 -14.17
C LYS A 112 14.07 11.69 -13.65
N ASP A 113 14.77 12.40 -12.77
CA ASP A 113 16.02 11.91 -12.17
C ASP A 113 15.80 10.73 -11.20
N LEU A 114 14.69 10.78 -10.45
CA LEU A 114 14.34 9.78 -9.45
C LEU A 114 12.98 9.12 -9.76
N PRO A 115 12.86 7.79 -9.62
CA PRO A 115 11.61 7.08 -9.85
C PRO A 115 10.61 7.35 -8.72
N ASP A 116 9.34 7.55 -9.03
CA ASP A 116 8.30 7.65 -7.98
C ASP A 116 8.19 6.32 -7.25
N VAL A 117 7.95 6.33 -5.93
CA VAL A 117 7.74 5.12 -5.14
C VAL A 117 6.28 5.01 -4.74
N ARG A 118 5.66 3.87 -5.03
CA ARG A 118 4.32 3.52 -4.57
C ARG A 118 4.41 2.28 -3.68
N VAL A 119 3.81 2.38 -2.50
CA VAL A 119 3.81 1.34 -1.46
C VAL A 119 2.52 0.55 -1.58
N TYR A 120 2.58 -0.77 -1.51
CA TYR A 120 1.43 -1.68 -1.53
C TYR A 120 1.46 -2.54 -0.27
N VAL A 121 0.45 -2.39 0.59
CA VAL A 121 0.30 -3.13 1.84
C VAL A 121 -0.74 -4.24 1.65
N PRO A 122 -0.39 -5.52 1.87
CA PRO A 122 -1.35 -6.64 1.77
C PRO A 122 -2.26 -6.67 3.00
N LEU A 123 -3.41 -5.99 2.95
CA LEU A 123 -4.30 -5.79 4.11
C LEU A 123 -4.80 -7.11 4.73
N TRP A 124 -5.11 -8.11 3.92
CA TRP A 124 -5.56 -9.43 4.38
C TRP A 124 -4.55 -10.19 5.23
N GLN A 125 -3.28 -9.80 5.18
CA GLN A 125 -2.21 -10.43 5.96
C GLN A 125 -2.06 -9.83 7.34
N TYR A 126 -2.69 -8.68 7.62
CA TYR A 126 -2.49 -7.96 8.87
C TYR A 126 -3.77 -7.73 9.64
N SER A 127 -4.93 -7.81 8.98
CA SER A 127 -6.23 -7.66 9.59
C SER A 127 -6.98 -8.99 9.71
N SER A 128 -7.86 -9.08 10.71
CA SER A 128 -8.66 -10.27 11.00
C SER A 128 -9.99 -10.34 10.24
N SER A 129 -10.53 -9.20 9.76
CA SER A 129 -11.80 -9.18 9.03
C SER A 129 -11.97 -7.99 8.08
N ASN A 130 -12.89 -8.13 7.12
CA ASN A 130 -13.29 -7.04 6.22
C ASN A 130 -13.85 -5.83 6.98
N ARG A 131 -14.54 -6.08 8.12
CA ARG A 131 -15.08 -5.02 8.99
C ARG A 131 -13.96 -4.18 9.56
N THR A 132 -12.94 -4.83 10.11
CA THR A 132 -11.78 -4.16 10.70
C THR A 132 -11.03 -3.35 9.66
N ILE A 133 -10.76 -3.94 8.49
CA ILE A 133 -10.13 -3.23 7.37
C ILE A 133 -10.92 -1.99 6.97
N ALA A 134 -12.24 -2.13 6.75
CA ALA A 134 -13.08 -1.01 6.37
C ALA A 134 -13.10 0.11 7.44
N GLY A 135 -13.11 -0.26 8.73
CA GLY A 135 -13.03 0.69 9.84
C GLY A 135 -11.68 1.44 9.89
N ASN A 136 -10.57 0.72 9.73
CA ASN A 136 -9.24 1.33 9.68
C ASN A 136 -9.12 2.28 8.47
N LEU A 137 -9.67 1.91 7.32
CA LEU A 137 -9.69 2.78 6.14
C LEU A 137 -10.59 4.02 6.33
N GLU A 138 -11.72 3.90 7.03
CA GLU A 138 -12.53 5.07 7.43
C GLU A 138 -11.73 6.03 8.30
N GLU A 139 -10.98 5.51 9.27
CA GLU A 139 -10.10 6.33 10.11
C GLU A 139 -8.98 7.00 9.29
N VAL A 140 -8.38 6.28 8.34
CA VAL A 140 -7.44 6.85 7.37
C VAL A 140 -8.08 8.02 6.63
N PHE A 141 -9.26 7.83 6.04
CA PHE A 141 -9.96 8.87 5.30
C PHE A 141 -10.34 10.06 6.20
N ARG A 142 -10.74 9.81 7.44
CA ARG A 142 -11.05 10.84 8.43
C ARG A 142 -9.81 11.69 8.75
N LYS A 143 -8.65 11.07 8.98
CA LYS A 143 -7.37 11.79 9.20
C LYS A 143 -6.99 12.68 8.01
N GLN A 144 -7.36 12.28 6.79
CA GLN A 144 -7.13 13.07 5.58
C GLN A 144 -8.24 14.08 5.26
N GLY A 145 -9.27 14.21 6.11
CA GLY A 145 -10.40 15.12 5.90
C GLY A 145 -11.33 14.70 4.76
N TRP A 146 -11.31 13.43 4.36
CA TRP A 146 -12.14 12.91 3.28
C TRP A 146 -13.51 12.46 3.81
N SER A 147 -14.57 12.78 3.07
CA SER A 147 -15.96 12.47 3.48
C SER A 147 -16.23 10.97 3.66
N TRP A 148 -15.44 10.11 3.00
CA TRP A 148 -15.50 8.66 3.15
C TRP A 148 -15.26 8.18 4.58
N GLY A 149 -14.51 8.93 5.38
CA GLY A 149 -14.24 8.62 6.79
C GLY A 149 -15.36 9.01 7.76
N THR A 150 -16.51 9.49 7.27
CA THR A 150 -17.60 9.99 8.13
C THR A 150 -18.80 9.04 8.12
N ASN A 151 -19.45 8.85 9.28
CA ASN A 151 -20.76 8.18 9.42
C ASN A 151 -20.90 6.80 8.76
N GLY A 152 -19.80 6.03 8.71
CA GLY A 152 -19.78 4.70 8.09
C GLY A 152 -19.91 4.71 6.57
N THR A 153 -19.61 5.83 5.90
CA THR A 153 -19.84 6.03 4.46
C THR A 153 -19.06 5.01 3.64
N TYR A 154 -17.76 4.87 3.86
CA TYR A 154 -16.94 3.92 3.13
C TYR A 154 -17.41 2.48 3.35
N ARG A 155 -17.68 2.10 4.60
CA ARG A 155 -18.17 0.76 4.94
C ARG A 155 -19.49 0.45 4.23
N LYS A 156 -20.42 1.40 4.17
CA LYS A 156 -21.69 1.24 3.43
C LYS A 156 -21.44 1.03 1.94
N SER A 157 -20.61 1.85 1.32
CA SER A 157 -20.25 1.69 -0.11
C SER A 157 -19.58 0.33 -0.38
N PHE A 158 -18.74 -0.14 0.53
CA PHE A 158 -18.13 -1.46 0.42
C PHE A 158 -19.17 -2.59 0.54
N VAL A 159 -20.06 -2.55 1.54
CA VAL A 159 -21.18 -3.51 1.65
C VAL A 159 -21.98 -3.53 0.34
N ASP A 160 -22.35 -2.36 -0.17
CA ASP A 160 -23.18 -2.21 -1.37
C ASP A 160 -22.52 -2.82 -2.61
N ALA A 161 -21.21 -2.62 -2.79
CA ALA A 161 -20.46 -3.20 -3.90
C ALA A 161 -20.43 -4.74 -3.88
N PHE A 162 -20.54 -5.37 -2.70
CA PHE A 162 -20.53 -6.82 -2.54
C PHE A 162 -21.92 -7.43 -2.27
N ARG A 163 -22.99 -6.63 -2.31
CA ARG A 163 -24.37 -7.09 -2.05
C ARG A 163 -24.82 -8.22 -2.97
N TYR A 164 -24.44 -8.18 -4.24
CA TYR A 164 -24.78 -9.22 -5.22
C TYR A 164 -24.09 -10.58 -4.95
N GLY A 165 -23.11 -10.62 -4.03
CA GLY A 165 -22.45 -11.85 -3.56
C GLY A 165 -23.11 -12.52 -2.34
N GLY A 166 -24.29 -12.07 -1.91
CA GLY A 166 -25.06 -12.70 -0.82
C GLY A 166 -24.99 -12.01 0.55
N GLY A 167 -24.72 -10.70 0.62
CA GLY A 167 -24.89 -9.88 1.82
C GLY A 167 -23.92 -10.14 2.99
N GLY A 168 -23.11 -11.19 2.94
CA GLY A 168 -22.18 -11.59 4.01
C GLY A 168 -20.78 -10.98 3.96
N ALA A 169 -20.39 -10.26 2.90
CA ALA A 169 -18.99 -9.87 2.66
C ALA A 169 -18.33 -8.98 3.76
N VAL A 170 -19.10 -8.46 4.71
CA VAL A 170 -18.62 -7.59 5.80
C VAL A 170 -18.96 -8.16 7.17
N SER A 171 -19.52 -9.37 7.24
CA SER A 171 -19.67 -10.07 8.52
C SER A 171 -18.35 -10.74 8.90
N ASP A 172 -18.06 -10.76 10.19
CA ASP A 172 -16.92 -11.46 10.74
C ASP A 172 -17.02 -12.96 10.41
N GLY A 173 -15.89 -13.60 10.12
CA GLY A 173 -15.84 -15.00 9.67
C GLY A 173 -16.04 -15.22 8.16
N THR A 174 -16.20 -14.16 7.35
CA THR A 174 -16.13 -14.29 5.89
C THR A 174 -14.71 -14.12 5.34
N PRO A 175 -14.38 -14.72 4.19
CA PRO A 175 -13.08 -14.50 3.55
C PRO A 175 -12.80 -13.02 3.33
N ILE A 176 -11.57 -12.59 3.63
CA ILE A 176 -11.17 -11.20 3.44
C ILE A 176 -11.14 -10.89 1.93
N ALA A 177 -11.87 -9.86 1.53
CA ALA A 177 -11.97 -9.42 0.15
C ALA A 177 -10.91 -8.35 -0.19
N PHE A 178 -10.38 -7.64 0.79
CA PHE A 178 -9.30 -6.67 0.57
C PHE A 178 -7.97 -7.37 0.34
N THR A 179 -7.34 -7.16 -0.82
CA THR A 179 -6.02 -7.72 -1.11
C THR A 179 -4.92 -6.72 -0.74
N HIS A 180 -4.77 -5.64 -1.50
CA HIS A 180 -3.72 -4.65 -1.28
C HIS A 180 -4.28 -3.24 -1.24
N LEU A 181 -3.72 -2.41 -0.37
CA LEU A 181 -3.84 -0.96 -0.49
C LEU A 181 -2.56 -0.39 -1.06
N SER A 182 -2.67 0.38 -2.13
CA SER A 182 -1.56 1.16 -2.66
C SER A 182 -1.62 2.60 -2.19
N PHE A 183 -0.48 3.17 -1.80
CA PHE A 183 -0.31 4.57 -1.42
C PHE A 183 0.78 5.23 -2.27
N ASN A 184 0.51 6.44 -2.74
CA ASN A 184 1.51 7.33 -3.34
C ASN A 184 1.17 8.79 -3.01
N PHE A 185 2.19 9.63 -2.95
CA PHE A 185 2.05 11.07 -2.73
C PHE A 185 2.83 11.84 -3.79
N SER A 186 2.25 12.93 -4.28
CA SER A 186 2.94 13.86 -5.17
C SER A 186 2.43 15.28 -4.98
N LYS A 187 3.27 16.28 -5.26
CA LYS A 187 2.88 17.69 -5.18
C LYS A 187 1.66 18.03 -6.04
N LYS A 188 1.52 17.38 -7.20
CA LYS A 188 0.42 17.64 -8.15
C LYS A 188 -0.90 16.97 -7.74
N LYS A 189 -0.86 15.72 -7.27
CA LYS A 189 -2.07 14.92 -7.00
C LYS A 189 -2.45 14.86 -5.52
N GLY A 190 -1.56 15.30 -4.63
CA GLY A 190 -1.70 15.04 -3.20
C GLY A 190 -1.60 13.53 -2.92
N ILE A 191 -2.40 13.07 -1.96
CA ILE A 191 -2.49 11.68 -1.54
C ILE A 191 -3.30 10.88 -2.57
N TYR A 192 -2.74 9.77 -3.01
CA TYR A 192 -3.40 8.83 -3.90
C TYR A 192 -3.42 7.44 -3.26
N ILE A 193 -4.62 6.99 -2.90
CA ILE A 193 -4.88 5.67 -2.33
C ILE A 193 -5.72 4.85 -3.31
N SER A 194 -5.39 3.57 -3.46
CA SER A 194 -6.22 2.62 -4.22
C SER A 194 -6.30 1.30 -3.47
N SER A 195 -7.52 0.79 -3.30
CA SER A 195 -7.76 -0.52 -2.68
C SER A 195 -8.04 -1.54 -3.78
N SER A 196 -7.32 -2.65 -3.75
CA SER A 196 -7.51 -3.79 -4.64
C SER A 196 -8.31 -4.86 -3.92
N LEU A 197 -9.37 -5.34 -4.54
CA LEU A 197 -10.31 -6.28 -3.94
C LEU A 197 -10.34 -7.57 -4.75
N VAL A 198 -10.61 -8.70 -4.10
CA VAL A 198 -10.99 -9.92 -4.83
C VAL A 198 -12.32 -9.65 -5.55
N PRO A 199 -12.48 -10.10 -6.80
CA PRO A 199 -13.75 -9.98 -7.48
C PRO A 199 -14.83 -10.67 -6.65
N PRO A 200 -16.03 -10.08 -6.47
CA PRO A 200 -17.15 -10.82 -5.93
C PRO A 200 -17.36 -12.02 -6.85
N CYS A 201 -17.20 -13.25 -6.35
CA CYS A 201 -17.52 -14.44 -7.10
C CYS A 201 -19.01 -14.37 -7.43
N VAL A 202 -19.34 -13.99 -8.66
CA VAL A 202 -20.68 -14.16 -9.20
C VAL A 202 -20.81 -15.67 -9.37
N ARG A 203 -21.51 -16.34 -8.44
CA ARG A 203 -21.93 -17.72 -8.72
C ARG A 203 -22.88 -17.63 -9.93
N PRO A 204 -22.60 -18.32 -11.05
CA PRO A 204 -23.54 -18.43 -12.15
C PRO A 204 -24.84 -19.11 -11.69
#